data_AF-A0A7Y1URM4-F1
#
_entry.id   AF-A0A7Y1URM4-F1
#
_cell.length_a   1.000
_cell.length_b   1.000
_cell.length_c   1.000
_cell.angle_alpha   90.00
_cell.angle_beta   90.00
_cell.angle_gamma   90.00
#
_symmetry.space_group_name_H-M   'P 1'
#
loop_
_entity.id
_entity.type
_entity.pdbx_description
1 polymer ?
#
loop_
_entity_poly.entity_id
_entity_poly.type
_entity_poly.pdbx_seq_one_letter_code
_entity_poly.pdbx_strand_id
1 'polypeptide(L)'
;MKRLMMVLAIAMVAAACGGSESTEPADGESAATSTTAAAPEGNQTTTTEAESSEDPPAANQSGGIVLTIGDQVWEFESAQCAFYNAPAGENGSEWNVSNVRDGLQVYVYVDPGLTEVTIDDIANGGNPTVSWVAAGDALALTVNGDDITAEGTFTDNVGGSAPMEGTLEASCASWFEG
;
A
#
# COMPACT_ATOMS: atom_id res chain seq x y z
N MET A 1 -6.96 -40.82 -14.71
CA MET A 1 -6.19 -41.29 -13.53
C MET A 1 -7.02 -41.02 -12.28
N LYS A 2 -6.96 -41.91 -11.30
CA LYS A 2 -7.97 -42.12 -10.26
C LYS A 2 -7.54 -41.42 -8.96
N ARG A 3 -8.42 -40.54 -8.46
CA ARG A 3 -8.58 -39.93 -7.12
C ARG A 3 -7.49 -40.16 -6.06
N LEU A 4 -7.03 -39.07 -5.45
CA LEU A 4 -6.69 -39.06 -4.02
C LEU A 4 -7.32 -37.83 -3.36
N MET A 5 -8.42 -38.06 -2.63
CA MET A 5 -8.91 -37.16 -1.58
C MET A 5 -8.04 -37.39 -0.35
N MET A 6 -7.52 -36.33 0.27
CA MET A 6 -6.98 -36.41 1.62
C MET A 6 -7.65 -35.35 2.48
N VAL A 7 -8.56 -35.84 3.33
CA VAL A 7 -9.17 -35.14 4.45
C VAL A 7 -8.15 -35.17 5.59
N LEU A 8 -7.81 -34.03 6.18
CA LEU A 8 -7.13 -33.99 7.48
C LEU A 8 -7.80 -32.97 8.39
N ALA A 9 -8.07 -33.42 9.62
CA ALA A 9 -8.90 -32.78 10.61
C ALA A 9 -8.06 -32.02 11.65
N ILE A 10 -8.58 -30.84 12.03
CA ILE A 10 -8.75 -30.25 13.38
C ILE A 10 -7.55 -30.27 14.35
N ALA A 11 -7.17 -29.07 14.81
CA ALA A 11 -6.88 -28.81 16.22
C ALA A 11 -7.26 -27.37 16.58
N MET A 12 -8.36 -27.19 17.32
CA MET A 12 -8.68 -25.95 18.03
C MET A 12 -7.87 -25.93 19.34
N VAL A 13 -7.11 -24.86 19.58
CA VAL A 13 -6.55 -24.55 20.89
C VAL A 13 -7.24 -23.29 21.41
N ALA A 14 -8.04 -23.45 22.45
CA ALA A 14 -8.57 -22.37 23.26
C ALA A 14 -7.65 -22.16 24.48
N ALA A 15 -7.06 -20.99 24.61
CA ALA A 15 -6.50 -20.46 25.86
C ALA A 15 -7.13 -19.08 26.06
N ALA A 16 -8.14 -18.95 26.91
CA ALA A 16 -8.06 -18.76 28.37
C ALA A 16 -7.57 -17.35 28.77
N CYS A 17 -8.54 -16.45 28.87
CA CYS A 17 -8.82 -15.52 29.97
C CYS A 17 -7.68 -15.15 30.94
N GLY A 18 -7.44 -13.84 31.06
CA GLY A 18 -6.86 -13.15 32.21
C GLY A 18 -6.32 -11.81 31.75
N GLY A 19 -6.67 -10.66 32.30
CA GLY A 19 -7.45 -10.28 33.47
C GLY A 19 -7.30 -8.77 33.55
N SER A 20 -8.39 -8.10 33.86
CA SER A 20 -8.60 -6.65 33.81
C SER A 20 -7.65 -5.86 34.71
N GLU A 21 -7.25 -4.65 34.30
CA GLU A 21 -7.08 -3.53 35.24
C GLU A 21 -7.27 -2.18 34.53
N SER A 22 -8.11 -1.38 35.16
CA SER A 22 -8.71 -0.14 34.71
C SER A 22 -7.93 1.03 35.26
N THR A 23 -7.53 2.00 34.42
CA THR A 23 -7.24 3.36 34.89
C THR A 23 -7.80 4.36 33.88
N GLU A 24 -8.91 4.99 34.27
CA GLU A 24 -9.55 6.13 33.62
C GLU A 24 -8.87 7.45 34.07
N PRO A 25 -9.28 8.62 33.56
CA PRO A 25 -8.43 9.54 32.81
C PRO A 25 -7.83 10.66 33.67
N ALA A 26 -6.74 11.28 33.18
CA ALA A 26 -6.28 12.57 33.69
C ALA A 26 -6.96 13.70 32.91
N ASP A 27 -7.93 14.33 33.57
CA ASP A 27 -8.47 15.64 33.21
C ASP A 27 -7.35 16.68 33.12
N GLY A 28 -7.06 17.12 31.90
CA GLY A 28 -6.16 18.22 31.59
C GLY A 28 -6.96 19.44 31.12
N GLU A 29 -7.61 20.11 32.07
CA GLU A 29 -8.19 21.44 31.87
C GLU A 29 -7.05 22.45 31.66
N SER A 30 -6.96 23.05 30.48
CA SER A 30 -6.21 24.30 30.31
C SER A 30 -6.85 25.17 29.23
N ALA A 31 -7.42 26.27 29.71
CA ALA A 31 -8.12 27.29 28.97
C ALA A 31 -7.29 27.88 27.82
N ALA A 32 -7.81 27.77 26.59
CA ALA A 32 -7.38 28.61 25.49
C ALA A 32 -8.19 29.90 25.50
N THR A 33 -7.56 30.97 26.01
CA THR A 33 -8.06 32.34 25.95
C THR A 33 -8.18 32.80 24.50
N SER A 34 -9.41 33.06 24.06
CA SER A 34 -9.73 33.79 22.84
C SER A 34 -9.19 35.23 22.93
N THR A 35 -8.22 35.56 22.09
CA THR A 35 -7.85 36.96 21.83
C THR A 35 -8.25 37.30 20.39
N THR A 36 -9.37 38.00 20.26
CA THR A 36 -9.74 38.73 19.04
C THR A 36 -9.08 40.11 19.09
N ALA A 37 -8.22 40.42 18.12
CA ALA A 37 -7.82 41.77 17.79
C ALA A 37 -7.73 41.93 16.27
N ALA A 38 -8.40 42.96 15.77
CA ALA A 38 -8.60 43.28 14.37
C ALA A 38 -7.41 44.02 13.73
N ALA A 39 -7.22 43.76 12.42
CA ALA A 39 -6.72 44.58 11.30
C ALA A 39 -5.51 45.53 11.50
N PRO A 40 -4.61 45.59 10.48
CA PRO A 40 -4.85 46.58 9.44
C PRO A 40 -4.66 46.07 8.00
N GLU A 41 -5.34 46.76 7.09
CA GLU A 41 -5.20 46.68 5.64
C GLU A 41 -3.76 46.97 5.20
N GLY A 42 -3.19 46.05 4.42
CA GLY A 42 -1.85 46.16 3.85
C GLY A 42 -1.82 45.54 2.47
N ASN A 43 -2.07 46.39 1.47
CA ASN A 43 -1.87 46.14 0.05
C ASN A 43 -0.45 45.61 -0.23
N GLN A 44 -0.31 44.35 -0.64
CA GLN A 44 0.84 43.87 -1.40
C GLN A 44 0.36 42.94 -2.52
N THR A 45 0.36 43.49 -3.72
CA THR A 45 0.50 42.75 -4.97
C THR A 45 1.79 41.95 -4.90
N THR A 46 1.68 40.64 -4.70
CA THR A 46 2.74 39.69 -5.02
C THR A 46 2.23 38.82 -6.16
N THR A 47 2.59 39.20 -7.37
CA THR A 47 2.61 38.31 -8.52
C THR A 47 3.68 37.27 -8.23
N THR A 48 3.29 36.16 -7.62
CA THR A 48 4.11 34.94 -7.65
C THR A 48 3.68 34.20 -8.91
N GLU A 49 4.50 34.35 -9.96
CA GLU A 49 4.52 33.41 -11.07
C GLU A 49 4.51 32.00 -10.48
N ALA A 50 3.47 31.25 -10.82
CA ALA A 50 3.44 29.82 -10.60
C ALA A 50 4.65 29.26 -11.33
N GLU A 51 5.70 28.92 -10.59
CA GLU A 51 6.71 28.00 -11.10
C GLU A 51 5.93 26.75 -11.49
N SER A 52 5.85 26.56 -12.80
CA SER A 52 5.25 25.43 -13.47
C SER A 52 5.87 24.20 -12.84
N SER A 53 5.19 23.62 -11.85
CA SER A 53 5.42 22.24 -11.47
C SER A 53 5.03 21.48 -12.72
N GLU A 54 6.02 21.11 -13.52
CA GLU A 54 5.87 20.12 -14.57
C GLU A 54 5.50 18.83 -13.83
N ASP A 55 4.22 18.69 -13.46
CA ASP A 55 3.66 17.43 -13.06
C ASP A 55 4.03 16.45 -14.17
N PRO A 56 4.83 15.40 -13.88
CA PRO A 56 5.14 14.41 -14.89
C PRO A 56 3.81 13.90 -15.45
N PRO A 57 3.71 13.70 -16.78
CA PRO A 57 2.45 13.27 -17.38
C PRO A 57 1.97 12.01 -16.66
N ALA A 58 0.75 12.08 -16.10
CA ALA A 58 0.11 10.96 -15.43
C ALA A 58 0.18 9.72 -16.34
N ALA A 59 0.92 8.71 -15.89
CA ALA A 59 1.25 7.57 -16.71
C ALA A 59 0.05 6.62 -16.97
N ASN A 60 0.08 5.97 -18.13
CA ASN A 60 -1.00 5.38 -18.91
C ASN A 60 -1.56 4.17 -18.18
N GLN A 61 -2.87 4.07 -18.22
CA GLN A 61 -3.72 3.09 -17.54
C GLN A 61 -3.73 1.72 -18.26
N SER A 62 -2.57 1.14 -18.55
CA SER A 62 -2.51 -0.13 -19.29
C SER A 62 -1.61 -1.15 -18.62
N GLY A 63 -2.18 -2.35 -18.41
CA GLY A 63 -1.60 -3.47 -17.66
C GLY A 63 -2.48 -3.82 -16.46
N GLY A 64 -2.36 -5.02 -15.89
CA GLY A 64 -3.18 -5.48 -14.75
C GLY A 64 -2.32 -5.83 -13.54
N ILE A 65 -2.95 -6.10 -12.40
CA ILE A 65 -2.29 -6.61 -11.18
C ILE A 65 -3.00 -7.88 -10.73
N VAL A 66 -2.26 -8.94 -10.45
CA VAL A 66 -2.75 -10.15 -9.79
C VAL A 66 -1.93 -10.35 -8.53
N LEU A 67 -2.57 -10.22 -7.37
CA LEU A 67 -1.96 -10.50 -6.07
C LEU A 67 -2.56 -11.78 -5.50
N THR A 68 -1.70 -12.70 -5.09
CA THR A 68 -2.08 -13.93 -4.39
C THR A 68 -1.39 -13.96 -3.03
N ILE A 69 -2.13 -14.21 -1.94
CA ILE A 69 -1.57 -14.42 -0.59
C ILE A 69 -2.25 -15.64 0.03
N GLY A 70 -1.48 -16.71 0.26
CA GLY A 70 -2.05 -18.01 0.61
C GLY A 70 -3.09 -18.47 -0.43
N ASP A 71 -4.34 -18.66 0.01
CA ASP A 71 -5.47 -19.05 -0.86
C ASP A 71 -6.29 -17.85 -1.40
N GLN A 72 -5.91 -16.62 -1.06
CA GLN A 72 -6.63 -15.41 -1.46
C GLN A 72 -6.05 -14.83 -2.74
N VAL A 73 -6.91 -14.43 -3.68
CA VAL A 73 -6.53 -13.87 -4.98
C VAL A 73 -7.29 -12.57 -5.22
N TRP A 74 -6.56 -11.52 -5.61
CA TRP A 74 -7.10 -10.23 -6.03
C TRP A 74 -6.56 -9.85 -7.40
N GLU A 75 -7.45 -9.74 -8.37
CA GLU A 75 -7.12 -9.31 -9.74
C GLU A 75 -7.57 -7.86 -9.94
N PHE A 76 -6.77 -6.99 -10.54
CA PHE A 76 -7.10 -5.62 -10.89
C PHE A 76 -6.85 -5.45 -12.39
N GLU A 77 -7.87 -4.97 -13.11
CA GLU A 77 -7.84 -4.93 -14.58
C GLU A 77 -6.92 -3.84 -15.15
N SER A 78 -6.61 -2.83 -14.34
CA SER A 78 -5.69 -1.75 -14.69
C SER A 78 -4.58 -1.62 -13.65
N ALA A 79 -3.43 -1.08 -14.04
CA ALA A 79 -2.36 -0.66 -13.15
C ALA A 79 -2.05 0.80 -13.47
N GLN A 80 -1.93 1.63 -12.43
CA GLN A 80 -1.36 2.96 -12.54
C GLN A 80 0.10 2.85 -12.12
N CYS A 81 1.00 3.15 -13.05
CA CYS A 81 2.44 3.03 -12.82
C CYS A 81 3.04 4.43 -12.88
N ALA A 82 3.85 4.81 -11.90
CA ALA A 82 4.60 6.06 -11.91
C ALA A 82 6.08 5.78 -11.67
N PHE A 83 6.94 6.40 -12.48
CA PHE A 83 8.40 6.22 -12.44
C PHE A 83 9.07 7.57 -12.25
N TYR A 84 10.03 7.63 -11.34
CA TYR A 84 10.80 8.82 -10.99
C TYR A 84 12.30 8.50 -10.96
N ASN A 85 13.11 9.53 -11.25
CA ASN A 85 14.57 9.57 -11.13
C ASN A 85 15.40 8.66 -12.05
N ALA A 86 14.93 7.45 -12.39
CA ALA A 86 15.62 6.51 -13.26
C ALA A 86 14.64 5.50 -13.93
N PRO A 87 15.07 4.74 -14.96
CA PRO A 87 14.27 3.70 -15.58
C PRO A 87 13.91 2.57 -14.61
N ALA A 88 12.72 1.99 -14.74
CA ALA A 88 12.24 0.89 -13.90
C ALA A 88 13.31 -0.20 -13.67
N GLY A 89 13.53 -0.57 -12.40
CA GLY A 89 14.48 -1.63 -12.02
C GLY A 89 15.95 -1.20 -11.94
N GLU A 90 16.30 0.06 -12.23
CA GLU A 90 17.66 0.57 -12.03
C GLU A 90 17.88 1.10 -10.60
N ASN A 91 19.14 1.12 -10.15
CA ASN A 91 19.50 1.74 -8.86
C ASN A 91 19.21 3.24 -8.90
N GLY A 92 18.47 3.73 -7.90
CA GLY A 92 18.01 5.13 -7.85
C GLY A 92 16.61 5.35 -8.43
N SER A 93 15.98 4.31 -8.97
CA SER A 93 14.59 4.39 -9.44
C SER A 93 13.66 4.41 -8.25
N GLU A 94 12.80 5.41 -8.20
CA GLU A 94 11.63 5.41 -7.35
C GLU A 94 10.44 5.13 -8.26
N TRP A 95 9.71 4.04 -8.02
CA TRP A 95 8.50 3.78 -8.78
C TRP A 95 7.42 3.15 -7.92
N ASN A 96 6.19 3.39 -8.33
CA ASN A 96 5.03 2.77 -7.71
C ASN A 96 4.06 2.20 -8.73
N VAL A 97 3.41 1.11 -8.35
CA VAL A 97 2.27 0.53 -9.06
C VAL A 97 1.10 0.52 -8.12
N SER A 98 -0.03 1.03 -8.57
CA SER A 98 -1.24 1.05 -7.77
C SER A 98 -2.49 0.75 -8.56
N ASN A 99 -3.47 0.16 -7.89
CA ASN A 99 -4.85 0.17 -8.37
C ASN A 99 -5.81 0.23 -7.19
N VAL A 100 -6.98 0.82 -7.41
CA VAL A 100 -8.08 0.84 -6.44
C VAL A 100 -9.31 0.21 -7.08
N ARG A 101 -9.85 -0.84 -6.45
CA ARG A 101 -11.12 -1.47 -6.83
C ARG A 101 -11.90 -1.89 -5.61
N ASP A 102 -13.20 -1.60 -5.60
CA ASP A 102 -14.13 -2.00 -4.53
C ASP A 102 -13.69 -1.57 -3.11
N GLY A 103 -12.97 -0.45 -3.01
CA GLY A 103 -12.44 0.03 -1.73
C GLY A 103 -11.15 -0.64 -1.26
N LEU A 104 -10.60 -1.57 -2.05
CA LEU A 104 -9.27 -2.14 -1.84
C LEU A 104 -8.25 -1.41 -2.71
N GLN A 105 -7.08 -1.12 -2.15
CA GLN A 105 -5.92 -0.62 -2.87
C GLN A 105 -4.81 -1.66 -2.84
N VAL A 106 -4.26 -2.02 -4.00
CA VAL A 106 -2.93 -2.62 -4.06
C VAL A 106 -1.93 -1.52 -4.33
N TYR A 107 -0.81 -1.53 -3.61
CA TYR A 107 0.28 -0.59 -3.77
C TYR A 107 1.61 -1.34 -3.77
N VAL A 108 2.44 -1.08 -4.77
CA VAL A 108 3.83 -1.53 -4.85
C VAL A 108 4.68 -0.28 -4.81
N TYR A 109 5.68 -0.26 -3.95
CA TYR A 109 6.64 0.84 -3.86
C TYR A 109 8.06 0.29 -3.89
N VAL A 110 8.89 0.90 -4.72
CA VAL A 110 10.29 0.53 -4.86
C VAL A 110 11.13 1.80 -4.82
N ASP A 111 12.04 1.84 -3.84
CA ASP A 111 13.01 2.90 -3.60
C ASP A 111 14.34 2.26 -3.15
N PRO A 112 15.52 2.91 -3.33
CA PRO A 112 16.77 2.35 -2.85
C PRO A 112 16.76 2.09 -1.33
N GLY A 113 16.66 0.81 -0.97
CA GLY A 113 16.64 0.36 0.42
C GLY A 113 15.24 0.14 1.00
N LEU A 114 14.18 0.40 0.24
CA LEU A 114 12.81 0.06 0.62
C LEU A 114 12.04 -0.51 -0.58
N THR A 115 11.60 -1.75 -0.45
CA THR A 115 10.67 -2.37 -1.40
C THR A 115 9.51 -2.92 -0.59
N GLU A 116 8.29 -2.54 -0.96
CA GLU A 116 7.07 -3.02 -0.31
C GLU A 116 5.95 -3.31 -1.30
N VAL A 117 5.11 -4.28 -0.92
CA VAL A 117 3.82 -4.56 -1.57
C VAL A 117 2.76 -4.58 -0.48
N THR A 118 1.70 -3.81 -0.66
CA THR A 118 0.54 -3.79 0.24
C THR A 118 -0.77 -4.08 -0.50
N ILE A 119 -1.73 -4.62 0.25
CA ILE A 119 -3.15 -4.56 -0.11
C ILE A 119 -3.97 -4.13 1.10
N ASP A 120 -4.73 -3.05 0.96
CA ASP A 120 -5.42 -2.39 2.08
C ASP A 120 -6.88 -2.06 1.74
N ASP A 121 -7.77 -2.24 2.71
CA ASP A 121 -9.15 -1.73 2.69
C ASP A 121 -9.17 -0.24 3.03
N ILE A 122 -8.99 0.57 1.98
CA ILE A 122 -8.98 2.03 2.09
C ILE A 122 -10.39 2.62 2.25
N ALA A 123 -11.44 1.88 1.88
CA ALA A 123 -12.82 2.33 2.09
C ALA A 123 -13.20 2.36 3.58
N ASN A 124 -12.61 1.48 4.38
CA ASN A 124 -12.86 1.37 5.82
C ASN A 124 -11.61 1.66 6.66
N GLY A 125 -10.85 2.73 6.37
CA GLY A 125 -9.56 2.99 7.03
C GLY A 125 -9.57 3.03 8.57
N GLY A 126 -10.71 3.26 9.23
CA GLY A 126 -10.82 3.17 10.70
C GLY A 126 -10.99 1.75 11.26
N ASN A 127 -11.38 0.79 10.41
CA ASN A 127 -11.55 -0.62 10.74
C ASN A 127 -11.41 -1.47 9.45
N PRO A 128 -10.20 -1.56 8.89
CA PRO A 128 -9.97 -2.24 7.62
C PRO A 128 -10.27 -3.73 7.74
N THR A 129 -10.90 -4.30 6.72
CA THR A 129 -11.16 -5.75 6.65
C THR A 129 -10.04 -6.54 5.98
N VAL A 130 -9.17 -5.84 5.23
CA VAL A 130 -7.99 -6.37 4.56
C VAL A 130 -6.84 -5.40 4.82
N SER A 131 -5.71 -5.91 5.27
CA SER A 131 -4.43 -5.18 5.28
C SER A 131 -3.31 -6.19 5.34
N TRP A 132 -2.57 -6.32 4.24
CA TRP A 132 -1.41 -7.19 4.14
C TRP A 132 -0.21 -6.40 3.65
N VAL A 133 0.97 -6.73 4.18
CA VAL A 133 2.24 -6.10 3.77
C VAL A 133 3.35 -7.13 3.65
N ALA A 134 4.14 -7.05 2.57
CA ALA A 134 5.44 -7.68 2.44
C ALA A 134 6.48 -6.59 2.14
N ALA A 135 7.61 -6.60 2.84
CA ALA A 135 8.64 -5.58 2.67
C ALA A 135 10.06 -6.06 2.99
N GLY A 136 11.05 -5.34 2.47
CA GLY A 136 12.47 -5.56 2.73
C GLY A 136 12.95 -6.95 2.28
N ASP A 137 13.79 -7.60 3.09
CA ASP A 137 14.41 -8.90 2.75
C ASP A 137 13.39 -10.04 2.60
N ALA A 138 12.16 -9.86 3.06
CA ALA A 138 11.08 -10.84 2.92
C ALA A 138 10.36 -10.76 1.56
N LEU A 139 10.78 -9.84 0.68
CA LEU A 139 10.17 -9.59 -0.62
C LEU A 139 11.24 -9.58 -1.71
N ALA A 140 11.15 -10.54 -2.63
CA ALA A 140 11.96 -10.58 -3.84
C ALA A 140 11.16 -10.00 -5.01
N LEU A 141 11.62 -8.88 -5.57
CA LEU A 141 10.98 -8.22 -6.70
C LEU A 141 11.86 -8.32 -7.96
N THR A 142 11.24 -8.64 -9.10
CA THR A 142 11.88 -8.70 -10.41
C THR A 142 11.10 -7.86 -11.41
N VAL A 143 11.80 -7.02 -12.16
CA VAL A 143 11.26 -6.21 -13.25
C VAL A 143 11.85 -6.70 -14.57
N ASN A 144 11.00 -7.08 -15.53
CA ASN A 144 11.36 -7.58 -16.85
C ASN A 144 10.61 -6.80 -17.93
N GLY A 145 11.17 -5.66 -18.34
CA GLY A 145 10.48 -4.76 -19.27
C GLY A 145 9.25 -4.18 -18.61
N ASP A 146 8.08 -4.52 -19.16
CA ASP A 146 6.77 -4.05 -18.69
C ASP A 146 6.20 -4.91 -17.56
N ASP A 147 6.76 -6.10 -17.36
CA ASP A 147 6.27 -7.07 -16.39
C ASP A 147 7.02 -6.95 -15.07
N ILE A 148 6.26 -6.95 -13.98
CA ILE A 148 6.72 -6.88 -12.61
C ILE A 148 6.24 -8.16 -11.93
N THR A 149 7.16 -8.83 -11.25
CA THR A 149 6.83 -9.97 -10.40
C THR A 149 7.41 -9.75 -9.03
N ALA A 150 6.68 -10.11 -7.99
CA ALA A 150 7.20 -10.13 -6.64
C ALA A 150 6.76 -11.41 -5.92
N GLU A 151 7.65 -11.98 -5.12
CA GLU A 151 7.37 -13.14 -4.28
C GLU A 151 7.86 -12.83 -2.87
N GLY A 152 7.09 -13.18 -1.84
CA GLY A 152 7.49 -12.89 -0.48
C GLY A 152 6.52 -13.34 0.58
N THR A 153 6.90 -13.09 1.83
CA THR A 153 6.07 -13.39 2.99
C THR A 153 5.29 -12.14 3.43
N PHE A 154 3.96 -12.22 3.37
CA PHE A 154 3.02 -11.17 3.75
C PHE A 154 2.57 -11.32 5.21
N THR A 155 2.49 -10.21 5.92
CA THR A 155 1.96 -10.11 7.28
C THR A 155 0.57 -9.50 7.28
N ASP A 156 -0.38 -10.13 7.99
CA ASP A 156 -1.75 -9.65 8.19
C ASP A 156 -1.81 -8.63 9.32
N ASN A 157 -2.16 -7.38 9.01
CA ASN A 157 -2.26 -6.32 10.00
C ASN A 157 -3.66 -6.23 10.66
N VAL A 158 -4.65 -7.00 10.19
CA VAL A 158 -6.05 -6.90 10.65
C VAL A 158 -6.58 -8.18 11.32
N GLY A 159 -6.21 -9.36 10.81
CA GLY A 159 -6.77 -10.64 11.24
C GLY A 159 -5.91 -11.41 12.25
N GLY A 160 -4.72 -10.93 12.59
CA GLY A 160 -3.79 -11.63 13.48
C GLY A 160 -3.34 -12.99 12.93
N SER A 161 -3.51 -13.23 11.63
CA SER A 161 -3.09 -14.44 10.95
C SER A 161 -1.57 -14.58 11.01
N ALA A 162 -1.07 -15.82 10.95
CA ALA A 162 0.36 -16.04 10.75
C ALA A 162 0.79 -15.47 9.39
N PRO A 163 2.06 -15.03 9.24
CA PRO A 163 2.57 -14.62 7.94
C PRO A 163 2.41 -15.71 6.88
N MET A 164 2.08 -15.31 5.65
CA MET A 164 1.79 -16.23 4.54
C MET A 164 2.60 -15.86 3.30
N GLU A 165 2.99 -16.87 2.54
CA GLU A 165 3.61 -16.65 1.22
C GLU A 165 2.61 -16.05 0.24
N GLY A 166 3.10 -15.17 -0.61
CA GLY A 166 2.31 -14.54 -1.66
C GLY A 166 3.14 -14.17 -2.88
N THR A 167 2.44 -13.93 -3.98
CA THR A 167 2.99 -13.56 -5.27
C THR A 167 2.22 -12.38 -5.84
N LEU A 168 2.92 -11.44 -6.46
CA LEU A 168 2.35 -10.35 -7.25
C LEU A 168 2.84 -10.49 -8.69
N GLU A 169 1.91 -10.42 -9.64
CA GLU A 169 2.19 -10.21 -11.04
C GLU A 169 1.54 -8.89 -11.44
N ALA A 170 2.32 -7.94 -11.96
CA ALA A 170 1.79 -6.69 -12.49
C ALA A 170 2.39 -6.42 -13.86
N SER A 171 1.65 -5.72 -14.69
CA SER A 171 2.16 -5.21 -15.96
C SER A 171 1.94 -3.71 -16.03
N CYS A 172 2.93 -3.00 -16.52
CA CYS A 172 2.93 -1.57 -16.77
C CYS A 172 3.32 -1.37 -18.22
N ALA A 173 2.41 -0.92 -19.08
CA ALA A 173 2.81 -0.61 -20.44
C ALA A 173 3.92 0.44 -20.44
N SER A 174 5.06 0.12 -21.06
CA SER A 174 6.18 1.05 -21.15
C SER A 174 5.77 2.33 -21.86
N TRP A 175 6.15 3.45 -21.24
CA TRP A 175 6.12 4.78 -21.87
C TRP A 175 7.40 5.08 -22.65
N PHE A 176 8.39 4.19 -22.60
CA PHE A 176 9.65 4.36 -23.32
C PHE A 176 9.46 4.04 -24.81
N GLU A 177 8.72 4.88 -25.53
CA GLU A 177 9.02 5.10 -26.95
C GLU A 177 10.28 5.98 -27.00
N GLY A 178 11.42 5.35 -27.31
CA GLY A 178 12.72 6.02 -27.46
C GLY A 178 12.81 6.96 -28.64
#